data_AF-A0A399NSY4-F1
#
_entry.id   AF-A0A399NSY4-F1
#
_cell.length_a   1.000
_cell.length_b   1.000
_cell.length_c   1.000
_cell.angle_alpha   90.00
_cell.angle_beta   90.00
_cell.angle_gamma   90.00
#
_symmetry.space_group_name_H-M   'P 1'
#
loop_
_entity.id
_entity.type
_entity.pdbx_description
1 polymer ?
#
loop_
_entity_poly.entity_id
_entity_poly.type
_entity_poly.pdbx_seq_one_letter_code
_entity_poly.pdbx_strand_id
1 'polypeptide(L)'
;ASSVEEDADANRRAVRGARVVVVGVKPHMVPDLLREIAGDLDPGALVISVAAGVTIATFESLLPAHVAVLRSMPNTPSLVGRGVTGLA
;
A
#
# COMPACT_ATOMS: atom_id res chain seq x y z
N ALA A 1 -14.14 -11.84 0.92
CA ALA A 1 -14.63 -11.63 -0.47
C ALA A 1 -13.42 -11.37 -1.35
N SER A 2 -13.37 -11.91 -2.55
CA SER A 2 -12.31 -11.59 -3.51
C SER A 2 -12.57 -10.21 -4.11
N SER A 3 -11.61 -9.29 -3.98
CA SER A 3 -11.59 -8.02 -4.73
C SER A 3 -10.93 -8.28 -6.09
N VAL A 4 -11.65 -8.03 -7.18
CA VAL A 4 -11.21 -8.34 -8.56
C VAL A 4 -11.19 -7.07 -9.42
N GLU A 5 -10.36 -7.05 -10.46
CA GLU A 5 -10.10 -5.86 -11.30
C GLU A 5 -11.34 -5.29 -12.00
N GLU A 6 -12.33 -6.12 -12.30
CA GLU A 6 -13.57 -5.69 -12.98
C GLU A 6 -14.50 -4.84 -12.09
N ASP A 7 -14.20 -4.75 -10.80
CA ASP A 7 -15.02 -4.03 -9.84
C ASP A 7 -14.36 -2.72 -9.41
N ALA A 8 -15.03 -1.60 -9.72
CA ALA A 8 -14.53 -0.26 -9.44
C ALA A 8 -14.29 0.02 -7.93
N ASP A 9 -14.90 -0.75 -7.02
CA ASP A 9 -14.72 -0.62 -5.57
C ASP A 9 -13.75 -1.68 -5.00
N ALA A 10 -13.05 -2.43 -5.84
CA ALA A 10 -12.17 -3.52 -5.43
C ALA A 10 -11.08 -3.10 -4.42
N ASN A 11 -10.40 -1.97 -4.65
CA ASN A 11 -9.34 -1.51 -3.73
C ASN A 11 -9.92 -1.10 -2.38
N ARG A 12 -11.02 -0.33 -2.38
CA ARG A 12 -11.75 0.05 -1.15
C ARG A 12 -12.16 -1.17 -0.35
N ARG A 13 -12.74 -2.18 -1.01
CA ARG A 13 -13.11 -3.42 -0.33
C ARG A 13 -11.91 -4.21 0.17
N ALA A 14 -10.77 -4.18 -0.53
CA ALA A 14 -9.57 -4.91 -0.15
C ALA A 14 -8.95 -4.37 1.14
N VAL A 15 -9.09 -3.06 1.42
CA VAL A 15 -8.49 -2.43 2.61
C VAL A 15 -9.38 -2.45 3.85
N ARG A 16 -10.70 -2.59 3.70
CA ARG A 16 -11.64 -2.64 4.84
C ARG A 16 -11.33 -3.84 5.74
N GLY A 17 -11.09 -3.61 7.03
CA GLY A 17 -10.72 -4.66 7.98
C GLY A 17 -9.25 -5.09 7.90
N ALA A 18 -8.46 -4.55 6.96
CA ALA A 18 -7.06 -4.94 6.80
C ALA A 18 -6.18 -4.22 7.83
N ARG A 19 -5.45 -5.00 8.63
CA ARG A 19 -4.44 -4.47 9.58
C ARG A 19 -3.14 -4.08 8.88
N VAL A 20 -2.85 -4.72 7.74
CA VAL A 20 -1.68 -4.46 6.90
C VAL A 20 -2.13 -4.36 5.46
N VAL A 21 -1.74 -3.29 4.77
CA VAL A 21 -2.04 -3.03 3.36
C VAL A 21 -0.73 -2.87 2.59
N VAL A 22 -0.48 -3.71 1.60
CA VAL A 22 0.73 -3.64 0.76
C VAL A 22 0.41 -2.96 -0.56
N VAL A 23 1.02 -1.79 -0.80
CA VAL A 23 0.83 -1.00 -2.02
C VAL A 23 1.90 -1.39 -3.05
N GLY A 24 1.46 -2.15 -4.06
CA GLY A 24 2.30 -2.70 -5.13
C GLY A 24 2.02 -2.19 -6.54
N VAL A 25 1.29 -1.08 -6.69
CA VAL A 25 1.01 -0.47 -7.99
C VAL A 25 2.24 0.26 -8.56
N LYS A 26 2.18 0.68 -9.83
CA LYS A 26 3.25 1.48 -10.43
C LYS A 26 3.40 2.83 -9.68
N PRO A 27 4.62 3.38 -9.55
CA PRO A 27 4.86 4.59 -8.75
C PRO A 27 3.95 5.79 -9.07
N HIS A 28 3.66 6.03 -10.36
CA HIS A 28 2.79 7.13 -10.78
C HIS A 28 1.32 6.94 -10.40
N MET A 29 0.88 5.72 -10.10
CA MET A 29 -0.50 5.40 -9.71
C MET A 29 -0.71 5.53 -8.20
N VAL A 30 0.36 5.59 -7.40
CA VAL A 30 0.27 5.60 -5.95
C VAL A 30 -0.59 6.76 -5.43
N PRO A 31 -0.42 8.02 -5.87
CA PRO A 31 -1.20 9.12 -5.31
C PRO A 31 -2.71 8.93 -5.47
N ASP A 32 -3.15 8.46 -6.64
CA ASP A 32 -4.57 8.27 -6.94
C ASP A 32 -5.16 7.10 -6.13
N LEU A 33 -4.42 5.98 -6.03
CA LEU A 33 -4.80 4.85 -5.17
C LEU A 33 -4.93 5.28 -3.70
N LEU A 34 -3.95 6.03 -3.16
CA LEU A 34 -3.99 6.44 -1.76
C LEU A 34 -5.21 7.32 -1.46
N ARG A 35 -5.55 8.26 -2.35
CA ARG A 35 -6.76 9.08 -2.22
C ARG A 35 -8.04 8.25 -2.32
N GLU A 36 -8.04 7.23 -3.17
CA GLU A 36 -9.16 6.31 -3.30
C GLU A 36 -9.42 5.56 -1.99
N ILE A 37 -8.40 4.94 -1.41
CA ILE A 37 -8.55 4.04 -0.25
C ILE A 37 -8.55 4.74 1.11
N ALA A 38 -8.16 6.02 1.17
CA ALA A 38 -7.88 6.73 2.43
C ALA A 38 -9.02 6.65 3.46
N GLY A 39 -10.27 6.76 3.00
CA GLY A 39 -11.46 6.74 3.85
C GLY A 39 -11.90 5.34 4.32
N ASP A 40 -11.30 4.29 3.76
CA ASP A 40 -11.67 2.88 4.03
C ASP A 40 -10.62 2.15 4.89
N LEU A 41 -9.55 2.84 5.29
CA LEU A 41 -8.50 2.31 6.16
C LEU A 41 -8.92 2.37 7.63
N ASP A 42 -8.72 1.27 8.34
CA ASP A 42 -9.04 1.20 9.77
C ASP A 42 -8.01 1.96 10.63
N PRO A 43 -8.43 2.48 11.80
CA PRO A 43 -7.52 2.96 12.83
C PRO A 43 -6.45 1.93 13.18
N GLY A 44 -5.17 2.33 13.08
CA GLY A 44 -4.03 1.46 13.36
C GLY A 44 -3.64 0.53 12.21
N ALA A 45 -4.19 0.71 11.01
CA ALA A 45 -3.69 0.05 9.81
C ALA A 45 -2.23 0.47 9.51
N LEU A 46 -1.44 -0.48 9.05
CA LEU A 46 -0.09 -0.26 8.53
C LEU A 46 -0.11 -0.35 7.00
N VAL A 47 0.28 0.73 6.32
CA VAL A 47 0.46 0.76 4.88
C VAL A 47 1.94 0.56 4.53
N ILE A 48 2.24 -0.50 3.78
CA ILE A 48 3.58 -0.85 3.32
C ILE A 48 3.71 -0.50 1.84
N SER A 49 4.59 0.43 1.50
CA SER A 49 4.92 0.75 0.11
C SER A 49 6.02 -0.17 -0.42
N VAL A 50 5.81 -0.81 -1.59
CA VAL A 50 6.90 -1.42 -2.38
C VAL A 50 7.23 -0.63 -3.65
N ALA A 51 6.59 0.53 -3.83
CA ALA A 51 6.77 1.37 -5.00
C ALA A 51 8.12 2.11 -4.96
N ALA A 52 8.95 1.88 -5.97
CA ALA A 52 10.22 2.58 -6.12
C ALA A 52 10.01 4.08 -6.36
N GLY A 53 10.80 4.92 -5.68
CA GLY A 53 10.82 6.37 -5.91
C GLY A 53 9.69 7.17 -5.27
N VAL A 54 8.75 6.53 -4.54
CA VAL A 54 7.72 7.24 -3.77
C VAL A 54 8.17 7.34 -2.31
N THR A 55 8.15 8.56 -1.75
CA THR A 55 8.63 8.81 -0.39
C THR A 55 7.55 8.51 0.64
N ILE A 56 7.95 8.24 1.89
CA ILE A 56 7.02 8.11 3.02
C ILE A 56 6.21 9.41 3.18
N ALA A 57 6.84 10.57 3.03
CA ALA A 57 6.16 11.86 3.09
C ALA A 57 5.01 12.01 2.06
N THR A 58 5.11 11.38 0.87
CA THR A 58 4.00 11.35 -0.10
C THR A 58 2.82 10.51 0.41
N PHE A 59 3.09 9.42 1.13
CA PHE A 59 2.02 8.61 1.72
C PHE A 59 1.38 9.34 2.89
N GLU A 60 2.17 9.88 3.81
CA GLU A 60 1.69 10.62 4.98
C GLU A 60 0.88 11.86 4.60
N SER A 61 1.19 12.53 3.48
CA SER A 61 0.42 13.68 3.01
C SER A 61 -0.93 13.32 2.39
N LEU A 62 -1.15 12.05 2.05
CA LEU A 62 -2.37 11.56 1.37
C LEU A 62 -3.22 10.63 2.25
N LEU A 63 -2.64 10.09 3.33
CA LEU A 63 -3.31 9.18 4.23
C LEU A 63 -3.72 9.85 5.55
N PRO A 64 -4.76 9.33 6.23
CA PRO A 64 -5.11 9.82 7.55
C PRO A 64 -3.97 9.66 8.56
N ALA A 65 -3.84 10.61 9.50
CA ALA A 65 -2.78 10.61 10.52
C ALA A 65 -2.77 9.39 11.46
N HIS A 66 -3.85 8.60 11.50
CA HIS A 66 -3.92 7.36 12.29
C HIS A 66 -3.36 6.13 11.56
N VAL A 67 -2.93 6.29 10.31
CA VAL A 67 -2.35 5.22 9.49
C VAL A 67 -0.84 5.30 9.58
N ALA A 68 -0.20 4.20 9.96
CA ALA A 68 1.25 4.09 9.94
C ALA A 68 1.73 3.76 8.52
N VAL A 69 2.87 4.31 8.12
CA VAL A 69 3.48 4.06 6.80
C VAL A 69 4.86 3.45 6.99
N LEU A 70 5.15 2.39 6.24
CA LEU A 70 6.49 1.78 6.13
C LEU A 70 6.86 1.64 4.67
N ARG A 71 8.12 1.88 4.33
CA ARG A 71 8.67 1.61 3.01
C ARG A 71 9.44 0.30 3.02
N SER A 72 9.13 -0.54 2.05
CA SER A 72 9.81 -1.80 1.76
C SER A 72 10.42 -1.75 0.36
N MET A 73 11.65 -2.17 0.20
CA MET A 73 12.31 -2.29 -1.11
C MET A 73 12.80 -3.72 -1.32
N PRO A 74 11.89 -4.63 -1.71
CA PRO A 74 12.26 -6.01 -2.05
C PRO A 74 12.97 -6.06 -3.41
N ASN A 75 13.56 -7.21 -3.74
CA ASN A 75 14.12 -7.51 -5.05
C ASN A 75 13.48 -8.77 -5.66
N THR A 76 13.70 -9.01 -6.96
CA THR A 76 13.07 -10.11 -7.70
C THR A 76 13.36 -11.53 -7.17
N PRO A 77 14.52 -11.85 -6.55
CA PRO A 77 14.73 -13.14 -5.89
C PRO A 77 13.74 -13.46 -4.75
N SER A 78 12.94 -12.50 -4.30
CA SER A 78 11.83 -12.75 -3.37
C SER A 78 10.83 -13.78 -3.89
N LEU A 79 10.66 -13.90 -5.22
CA LEU A 79 9.79 -14.91 -5.85
C LEU A 79 10.24 -16.35 -5.58
N VAL A 80 11.52 -16.56 -5.28
CA VAL A 80 12.10 -17.88 -4.94
C VAL A 80 12.57 -17.95 -3.49
N GLY A 81 12.11 -17.02 -2.64
CA GLY A 81 12.45 -16.99 -1.21
C GLY A 81 13.92 -16.65 -0.90
N ARG A 82 14.65 -16.03 -1.84
CA ARG A 82 16.06 -15.63 -1.69
C ARG A 82 16.26 -14.12 -1.77
N GLY A 83 15.21 -13.37 -1.51
CA GLY A 83 15.20 -11.91 -1.60
C GLY A 83 15.92 -11.23 -0.44
N VAL A 84 16.26 -9.97 -0.65
CA VAL A 84 16.67 -9.02 0.39
C VAL A 84 15.71 -7.85 0.33
N THR A 85 15.27 -7.38 1.49
CA THR A 85 14.30 -6.28 1.60
C THR A 85 14.87 -5.19 2.50
N GLY A 86 15.09 -4.00 1.94
CA GLY A 86 15.37 -2.80 2.73
C GLY A 86 14.09 -2.27 3.37
N LEU A 87 14.18 -1.81 4.62
CA LEU A 87 13.06 -1.22 5.38
C LEU A 87 13.41 0.22 5.77
N ALA A 88 12.44 1.13 5.67
CA ALA A 88 12.56 2.52 6.09
C ALA A 88 11.20 3.07 6.55
#